data_AF-A0A6M0C354-F1
#
_entry.id   AF-A0A6M0C354-F1
#
_cell.length_a   1.000
_cell.length_b   1.000
_cell.length_c   1.000
_cell.angle_alpha   90.00
_cell.angle_beta   90.00
_cell.angle_gamma   90.00
#
_symmetry.space_group_name_H-M   'P 1'
#
loop_
_entity.id
_entity.type
_entity.pdbx_description
1 polymer ?
#
loop_
_entity_poly.entity_id
_entity_poly.type
_entity_poly.pdbx_seq_one_letter_code
_entity_poly.pdbx_strand_id
1 'polypeptide(L)'
;MIAIGVASFGILLTAPLKLNSVSQSYRNNAIISMIIITEKFGQLGNRLILFSHFVAFAIEHGFTVANLAFDEYAPLFQTTSRDLFCRYPHQKSSFGRENQNLRWVINSFANTGANLIYCSKINSKLFKCIKIEPNQDCLLDSQYFLKSCEKHKLLLIQGFRFRYEAGLLKHADRVREFFKPQNKHQNNIDNLINHLKQSCEILVGVHIRHGDYRHHQGGKNFFVIEQYLQVMKKVANLFPGREVAFLVCSDAKHDEAKFSELKVFLGNNHLLEDMYSLAKCDLIIGPMSTYSTWASFYGKVPLYRIYNPENQLSLDNFKVYVPGMDYKYPNGLTINSSV
;
A
#
# COMPACT_ATOMS: atom_id res chain seq x y z
N MET A 1 -32.01 3.76 -72.01
CA MET A 1 -33.17 3.53 -71.14
C MET A 1 -32.69 3.53 -69.70
N ILE A 2 -33.14 4.53 -68.97
CA ILE A 2 -33.13 4.78 -67.51
C ILE A 2 -32.58 3.65 -66.62
N ALA A 3 -31.56 3.94 -65.79
CA ALA A 3 -31.71 3.94 -64.33
C ALA A 3 -30.43 4.44 -63.62
N ILE A 4 -30.66 5.40 -62.73
CA ILE A 4 -29.73 6.06 -61.81
C ILE A 4 -29.50 5.11 -60.62
N GLY A 5 -28.26 4.99 -60.14
CA GLY A 5 -27.90 4.16 -58.99
C GLY A 5 -26.83 4.84 -58.13
N VAL A 6 -27.30 5.57 -57.13
CA VAL A 6 -26.60 6.36 -56.11
C VAL A 6 -25.38 5.65 -55.48
N ALA A 7 -24.25 6.36 -55.43
CA ALA A 7 -23.09 6.03 -54.62
C ALA A 7 -23.37 6.36 -53.15
N SER A 8 -23.32 5.36 -52.27
CA SER A 8 -23.40 5.53 -50.82
C SER A 8 -22.06 5.19 -50.18
N PHE A 9 -21.45 6.21 -49.60
CA PHE A 9 -20.32 6.15 -48.67
C PHE A 9 -20.69 5.26 -47.47
N GLY A 10 -20.07 4.09 -47.37
CA GLY A 10 -20.15 3.20 -46.21
C GLY A 10 -19.06 3.54 -45.21
N ILE A 11 -19.45 4.19 -44.12
CA ILE A 11 -18.64 4.49 -42.94
C ILE A 11 -18.14 3.17 -42.33
N LEU A 12 -16.82 3.04 -42.18
CA LEU A 12 -16.17 1.97 -41.44
C LEU A 12 -16.42 2.19 -39.92
N LEU A 13 -17.59 1.80 -39.44
CA LEU A 13 -17.90 1.76 -38.01
C LEU A 13 -17.24 0.52 -37.41
N THR A 14 -16.17 0.77 -36.67
CA THR A 14 -15.51 -0.16 -35.76
C THR A 14 -16.54 -0.86 -34.88
N ALA A 15 -16.61 -2.19 -34.96
CA ALA A 15 -17.42 -3.02 -34.08
C ALA A 15 -16.99 -2.78 -32.61
N PRO A 16 -17.94 -2.58 -31.68
CA PRO A 16 -17.59 -2.47 -30.27
C PRO A 16 -17.20 -3.85 -29.75
N LEU A 17 -16.00 -3.92 -29.16
CA LEU A 17 -15.57 -5.03 -28.31
C LEU A 17 -16.66 -5.30 -27.25
N LYS A 18 -17.33 -6.44 -27.38
CA LYS A 18 -18.23 -6.98 -26.36
C LYS A 18 -17.42 -7.20 -25.07
N LEU A 19 -17.51 -6.25 -24.15
CA LEU A 19 -17.17 -6.46 -22.74
C LEU A 19 -18.10 -7.55 -22.21
N ASN A 20 -17.53 -8.72 -21.92
CA ASN A 20 -18.24 -9.84 -21.36
C ASN A 20 -18.96 -9.45 -20.05
N SER A 21 -20.26 -9.69 -20.05
CA SER A 21 -21.28 -9.42 -19.05
C SER A 21 -21.19 -10.31 -17.80
N VAL A 22 -20.00 -10.51 -17.24
CA VAL A 22 -19.82 -11.41 -16.08
C VAL A 22 -20.23 -10.74 -14.75
N SER A 23 -20.48 -9.43 -14.70
CA SER A 23 -20.69 -8.73 -13.42
C SER A 23 -22.15 -8.60 -12.93
N GLN A 24 -23.16 -9.05 -13.69
CA GLN A 24 -24.56 -8.69 -13.39
C GLN A 24 -25.51 -9.85 -13.01
N SER A 25 -25.08 -11.11 -13.02
CA SER A 25 -25.95 -12.25 -12.68
C SER A 25 -25.79 -12.85 -11.28
N TYR A 26 -24.97 -12.25 -10.39
CA TYR A 26 -24.55 -12.89 -9.13
C TYR A 26 -25.36 -12.51 -7.87
N ARG A 27 -26.51 -11.84 -8.00
CA ARG A 27 -27.15 -11.16 -6.84
C ARG A 27 -28.45 -11.74 -6.28
N ASN A 28 -28.87 -12.95 -6.66
CA ASN A 28 -30.05 -13.55 -6.06
C ASN A 28 -29.65 -14.72 -5.14
N ASN A 29 -29.64 -14.45 -3.82
CA ASN A 29 -29.41 -15.36 -2.68
C ASN A 29 -27.99 -15.54 -2.12
N ALA A 30 -27.01 -14.73 -2.54
CA ALA A 30 -25.69 -14.77 -1.91
C ALA A 30 -25.75 -14.19 -0.48
N ILE A 31 -25.31 -14.98 0.50
CA ILE A 31 -25.04 -14.46 1.85
C ILE A 31 -23.98 -13.36 1.70
N ILE A 32 -24.23 -12.16 2.24
CA ILE A 32 -23.21 -11.10 2.27
C ILE A 32 -22.10 -11.56 3.20
N SER A 33 -20.99 -11.98 2.61
CA SER A 33 -19.87 -12.50 3.36
C SER A 33 -19.00 -11.38 3.90
N MET A 34 -18.59 -11.54 5.16
CA MET A 34 -17.65 -10.65 5.81
C MET A 34 -16.27 -11.31 5.84
N ILE A 35 -15.27 -10.56 5.41
CA ILE A 35 -13.87 -10.96 5.44
C ILE A 35 -13.24 -10.34 6.68
N ILE A 36 -12.54 -11.12 7.49
CA ILE A 36 -11.96 -10.69 8.76
C ILE A 36 -10.48 -11.04 8.77
N ILE A 37 -9.61 -10.03 8.76
CA ILE A 37 -8.17 -10.20 8.88
C ILE A 37 -7.82 -10.26 10.37
N THR A 38 -7.24 -11.38 10.81
CA THR A 38 -7.00 -11.67 12.23
C THR A 38 -5.52 -11.79 12.59
N GLU A 39 -4.64 -12.04 11.63
CA GLU A 39 -3.21 -12.17 11.90
C GLU A 39 -2.47 -10.85 11.69
N LYS A 40 -1.68 -10.45 12.70
CA LYS A 40 -0.74 -9.34 12.59
C LYS A 40 0.48 -9.77 11.81
N PHE A 41 0.62 -9.28 10.59
CA PHE A 41 1.83 -9.51 9.80
C PHE A 41 2.72 -8.26 9.74
N GLY A 42 3.94 -8.39 10.27
CA GLY A 42 4.96 -7.35 10.26
C GLY A 42 4.52 -5.99 10.81
N GLN A 43 5.14 -4.92 10.31
CA GLN A 43 4.92 -3.53 10.73
C GLN A 43 3.92 -2.79 9.84
N LEU A 44 3.75 -1.47 10.07
CA LEU A 44 2.76 -0.60 9.42
C LEU A 44 2.68 -0.76 7.90
N GLY A 45 3.81 -0.70 7.18
CA GLY A 45 3.84 -0.85 5.72
C GLY A 45 3.21 -2.17 5.25
N ASN A 46 3.54 -3.28 5.91
CA ASN A 46 2.97 -4.59 5.56
C ASN A 46 1.46 -4.63 5.81
N ARG A 47 1.01 -4.08 6.95
CA ARG A 47 -0.42 -4.08 7.29
C ARG A 47 -1.24 -3.19 6.36
N LEU A 48 -0.69 -2.06 5.94
CA LEU A 48 -1.31 -1.18 4.96
C LEU A 48 -1.44 -1.86 3.59
N ILE A 49 -0.37 -2.52 3.11
CA ILE A 49 -0.40 -3.25 1.84
C ILE A 49 -1.44 -4.36 1.86
N LEU A 50 -1.41 -5.25 2.86
CA LEU A 50 -2.38 -6.33 2.99
C LEU A 50 -3.81 -5.78 3.00
N PHE A 51 -4.06 -4.76 3.84
CA PHE A 51 -5.38 -4.20 3.99
C PHE A 51 -5.85 -3.50 2.71
N SER A 52 -4.96 -2.81 1.99
CA SER A 52 -5.30 -2.12 0.73
C SER A 52 -5.84 -3.05 -0.35
N HIS A 53 -5.29 -4.26 -0.49
CA HIS A 53 -5.82 -5.25 -1.44
C HIS A 53 -7.23 -5.70 -1.07
N PHE A 54 -7.50 -5.93 0.22
CA PHE A 54 -8.83 -6.29 0.68
C PHE A 54 -9.83 -5.13 0.56
N VAL A 55 -9.41 -3.89 0.83
CA VAL A 55 -10.25 -2.69 0.63
C VAL A 55 -10.60 -2.55 -0.85
N ALA A 56 -9.62 -2.66 -1.75
CA ALA A 56 -9.86 -2.63 -3.20
C ALA A 56 -10.82 -3.74 -3.65
N PHE A 57 -10.65 -4.95 -3.13
CA PHE A 57 -11.54 -6.08 -3.40
C PHE A 57 -12.97 -5.83 -2.90
N ALA A 58 -13.11 -5.30 -1.69
CA ALA A 58 -14.39 -4.94 -1.11
C ALA A 58 -15.10 -3.81 -1.86
N ILE A 59 -14.34 -2.83 -2.38
CA ILE A 59 -14.85 -1.78 -3.26
C ILE A 59 -15.50 -2.38 -4.51
N GLU A 60 -14.82 -3.30 -5.17
CA GLU A 60 -15.26 -3.85 -6.46
C GLU A 60 -16.44 -4.80 -6.32
N HIS A 61 -16.40 -5.67 -5.32
CA HIS A 61 -17.36 -6.77 -5.17
C HIS A 61 -18.46 -6.50 -4.13
N GLY A 62 -18.37 -5.37 -3.41
CA GLY A 62 -19.37 -4.97 -2.41
C GLY A 62 -19.32 -5.79 -1.11
N PHE A 63 -18.18 -6.38 -0.78
CA PHE A 63 -17.98 -7.09 0.49
C PHE A 63 -17.73 -6.12 1.65
N THR A 64 -17.90 -6.62 2.88
CA THR A 64 -17.40 -5.96 4.08
C THR A 64 -16.11 -6.63 4.54
N VAL A 65 -15.08 -5.83 4.78
CA VAL A 65 -13.80 -6.27 5.36
C VAL A 65 -13.67 -5.67 6.75
N ALA A 66 -13.33 -6.48 7.74
CA ALA A 66 -12.86 -6.03 9.05
C ALA A 66 -11.38 -6.40 9.20
N ASN A 67 -10.53 -5.45 9.62
CA ASN A 67 -9.13 -5.74 9.87
C ASN A 67 -8.79 -5.59 11.36
N LEU A 68 -9.04 -6.66 12.12
CA LEU A 68 -8.79 -6.68 13.56
C LEU A 68 -7.29 -6.60 13.86
N ALA A 69 -6.46 -7.12 12.96
CA ALA A 69 -5.00 -7.05 13.05
C ALA A 69 -4.43 -5.64 12.80
N PHE A 70 -5.28 -4.67 12.43
CA PHE A 70 -4.89 -3.27 12.26
C PHE A 70 -5.01 -2.45 13.55
N ASP A 71 -5.39 -3.09 14.66
CA ASP A 71 -5.61 -2.48 15.97
C ASP A 71 -4.58 -1.40 16.39
N GLU A 72 -3.28 -1.69 16.32
CA GLU A 72 -2.18 -0.81 16.75
C GLU A 72 -2.06 0.47 15.93
N TYR A 73 -2.45 0.42 14.65
CA TYR A 73 -2.32 1.53 13.72
C TYR A 73 -3.65 2.21 13.43
N ALA A 74 -4.77 1.63 13.87
CA ALA A 74 -6.09 2.18 13.68
C ALA A 74 -6.26 3.62 14.21
N PRO A 75 -5.69 4.02 15.36
CA PRO A 75 -5.78 5.42 15.82
C PRO A 75 -5.15 6.43 14.86
N LEU A 76 -4.24 6.00 13.97
CA LEU A 76 -3.47 6.89 13.10
C LEU A 76 -4.27 7.42 11.90
N PHE A 77 -5.42 6.82 11.56
CA PHE A 77 -6.20 7.13 10.35
C PHE A 77 -7.63 7.56 10.67
N GLN A 78 -8.20 8.43 9.86
CA GLN A 78 -9.54 9.01 10.10
C GLN A 78 -10.64 7.95 10.08
N THR A 79 -10.56 7.02 9.13
CA THR A 79 -11.57 5.98 8.92
C THR A 79 -11.51 4.88 9.96
N THR A 80 -10.32 4.54 10.47
CA THR A 80 -10.17 3.42 11.40
C THR A 80 -10.15 3.86 12.86
N SER A 81 -9.83 5.11 13.19
CA SER A 81 -9.68 5.51 14.60
C SER A 81 -10.96 5.37 15.42
N ARG A 82 -12.13 5.59 14.80
CA ARG A 82 -13.45 5.48 15.44
C ARG A 82 -14.22 4.20 15.10
N ASP A 83 -13.56 3.23 14.47
CA ASP A 83 -14.13 1.92 14.20
C ASP A 83 -13.37 0.85 14.98
N LEU A 84 -14.04 0.18 15.91
CA LEU A 84 -13.45 -0.86 16.75
C LEU A 84 -12.90 -2.03 15.93
N PHE A 85 -13.53 -2.31 14.79
CA PHE A 85 -13.19 -3.45 13.93
C PHE A 85 -12.41 -3.06 12.67
N CYS A 86 -12.07 -1.77 12.53
CA CYS A 86 -11.35 -1.21 11.37
C CYS A 86 -11.96 -1.68 10.05
N ARG A 87 -13.24 -1.37 9.80
CA ARG A 87 -13.98 -1.91 8.66
C ARG A 87 -13.89 -1.05 7.41
N TYR A 88 -14.01 -1.72 6.29
CA TYR A 88 -14.42 -1.15 5.02
C TYR A 88 -15.72 -1.84 4.54
N PRO A 89 -16.77 -1.11 4.12
CA PRO A 89 -16.91 0.34 4.22
C PRO A 89 -16.88 0.80 5.69
N HIS A 90 -16.39 2.02 5.93
CA HIS A 90 -16.27 2.57 7.27
C HIS A 90 -17.63 2.60 7.99
N GLN A 91 -17.64 2.14 9.24
CA GLN A 91 -18.80 2.23 10.12
C GLN A 91 -18.37 2.79 11.47
N LYS A 92 -19.11 3.76 12.00
CA LYS A 92 -18.89 4.26 13.36
C LYS A 92 -19.32 3.18 14.36
N SER A 93 -18.44 2.79 15.28
CA SER A 93 -18.83 1.93 16.40
C SER A 93 -19.68 2.73 17.39
N SER A 94 -20.78 2.15 17.86
CA SER A 94 -21.71 2.80 18.79
C SER A 94 -21.06 3.19 20.13
N PHE A 95 -19.98 2.51 20.52
CA PHE A 95 -19.17 2.86 21.69
C PHE A 95 -18.14 3.94 21.31
N GLY A 96 -18.52 5.19 21.53
CA GLY A 96 -17.86 6.40 21.01
C GLY A 96 -16.54 6.83 21.67
N ARG A 97 -15.62 5.91 22.00
CA ARG A 97 -14.24 6.29 22.37
C ARG A 97 -13.21 5.33 21.78
N GLU A 98 -12.08 5.88 21.35
CA GLU A 98 -10.92 5.10 20.92
C GLU A 98 -10.44 4.26 22.12
N ASN A 99 -10.50 2.92 22.00
CA ASN A 99 -10.07 2.01 23.06
C ASN A 99 -9.10 0.97 22.51
N GLN A 100 -7.81 1.26 22.67
CA GLN A 100 -6.74 0.41 22.16
C GLN A 100 -6.71 -0.96 22.82
N ASN A 101 -6.96 -1.03 24.13
CA ASN A 101 -6.99 -2.28 24.88
C ASN A 101 -8.11 -3.18 24.38
N LEU A 102 -9.31 -2.62 24.15
CA LEU A 102 -10.43 -3.39 23.62
C LEU A 102 -10.15 -3.92 22.21
N ARG A 103 -9.51 -3.13 21.33
CA ARG A 103 -9.10 -3.61 20.00
C ARG A 103 -8.12 -4.77 20.10
N TRP A 104 -7.10 -4.63 20.95
CA TRP A 104 -6.12 -5.69 21.18
C TRP A 104 -6.77 -6.97 21.71
N VAL A 105 -7.69 -6.86 22.67
CA VAL A 105 -8.45 -8.01 23.20
C VAL A 105 -9.26 -8.68 22.10
N ILE A 106 -10.03 -7.91 21.32
CA ILE A 106 -10.84 -8.43 20.21
C ILE A 106 -9.97 -9.14 19.18
N ASN A 107 -8.85 -8.53 18.77
CA ASN A 107 -7.94 -9.16 17.83
C ASN A 107 -7.32 -10.44 18.41
N SER A 108 -6.94 -10.46 19.68
CA SER A 108 -6.31 -11.61 20.33
C SER A 108 -7.27 -12.82 20.38
N PHE A 109 -8.54 -12.59 20.73
CA PHE A 109 -9.57 -13.61 20.69
C PHE A 109 -9.86 -14.07 19.27
N ALA A 110 -9.99 -13.15 18.32
CA ALA A 110 -10.26 -13.49 16.92
C ALA A 110 -9.11 -14.30 16.30
N ASN A 111 -7.85 -13.94 16.56
CA ASN A 111 -6.68 -14.66 16.09
C ASN A 111 -6.58 -16.06 16.70
N THR A 112 -6.83 -16.18 18.01
CA THR A 112 -6.88 -17.49 18.69
C THR A 112 -7.97 -18.37 18.10
N GLY A 113 -9.18 -17.81 17.90
CA GLY A 113 -10.29 -18.52 17.27
C GLY A 113 -9.99 -18.95 15.84
N ALA A 114 -9.37 -18.07 15.03
CA ALA A 114 -8.96 -18.39 13.67
C ALA A 114 -7.94 -19.54 13.62
N ASN A 115 -6.96 -19.54 14.52
CA ASN A 115 -6.00 -20.64 14.65
C ASN A 115 -6.69 -21.95 15.05
N LEU A 116 -7.63 -21.93 16.00
CA LEU A 116 -8.38 -23.12 16.40
C LEU A 116 -9.23 -23.69 15.26
N ILE A 117 -9.93 -22.82 14.51
CA ILE A 117 -10.72 -23.20 13.33
C ILE A 117 -9.82 -23.83 12.27
N TYR A 118 -8.65 -23.23 12.01
CA TYR A 118 -7.68 -23.74 11.04
C TYR A 118 -7.12 -25.11 11.45
N CYS A 119 -6.61 -25.24 12.68
CA CYS A 119 -6.03 -26.49 13.20
C CYS A 119 -7.05 -27.62 13.26
N SER A 120 -8.30 -27.30 13.62
CA SER A 120 -9.41 -28.26 13.66
C SER A 120 -10.01 -28.56 12.27
N LYS A 121 -9.49 -27.93 11.21
CA LYS A 121 -9.98 -28.05 9.82
C LYS A 121 -11.48 -27.79 9.68
N ILE A 122 -12.02 -26.90 10.52
CA ILE A 122 -13.45 -26.58 10.53
C ILE A 122 -13.79 -25.83 9.24
N ASN A 123 -14.76 -26.37 8.50
CA ASN A 123 -15.23 -25.84 7.23
C ASN A 123 -16.75 -25.87 7.21
N SER A 124 -17.38 -24.81 7.73
CA SER A 124 -18.84 -24.72 7.87
C SER A 124 -19.39 -23.62 6.99
N LYS A 125 -20.70 -23.62 6.71
CA LYS A 125 -21.34 -22.48 6.00
C LYS A 125 -21.17 -21.14 6.75
N LEU A 126 -20.90 -21.17 8.06
CA LEU A 126 -20.78 -19.98 8.88
C LEU A 126 -19.36 -19.40 8.89
N PHE A 127 -18.34 -20.26 9.05
CA PHE A 127 -16.95 -19.83 9.13
C PHE A 127 -16.02 -20.72 8.30
N LYS A 128 -15.02 -20.09 7.68
CA LYS A 128 -13.81 -20.75 7.15
C LYS A 128 -12.59 -19.89 7.45
N CYS A 129 -11.49 -20.51 7.85
CA CYS A 129 -10.18 -19.86 7.94
C CYS A 129 -9.38 -20.16 6.66
N ILE A 130 -8.83 -19.11 6.03
CA ILE A 130 -7.86 -19.20 4.94
C ILE A 130 -6.54 -18.67 5.49
N LYS A 131 -5.60 -19.59 5.69
CA LYS A 131 -4.23 -19.28 6.09
C LYS A 131 -3.28 -19.55 4.92
N ILE A 132 -2.36 -18.62 4.67
CA ILE A 132 -1.25 -18.80 3.72
C ILE A 132 0.09 -18.63 4.42
N GLU A 133 1.06 -19.45 4.03
CA GLU A 133 2.44 -19.37 4.51
C GLU A 133 3.21 -18.21 3.83
N PRO A 134 4.34 -17.74 4.40
CA PRO A 134 5.06 -16.58 3.89
C PRO A 134 5.53 -16.66 2.42
N ASN A 135 5.70 -17.87 1.89
CA ASN A 135 6.11 -18.14 0.51
C ASN A 135 4.94 -18.40 -0.45
N GLN A 136 3.70 -18.45 0.05
CA GLN A 136 2.50 -18.70 -0.75
C GLN A 136 1.82 -17.40 -1.15
N ASP A 137 1.23 -17.35 -2.33
CA ASP A 137 0.38 -16.25 -2.80
C ASP A 137 -1.09 -16.68 -2.80
N CYS A 138 -2.00 -15.74 -2.52
CA CYS A 138 -3.44 -15.93 -2.75
C CYS A 138 -4.00 -14.74 -3.52
N LEU A 139 -4.43 -14.99 -4.76
CA LEU A 139 -5.12 -14.00 -5.57
C LEU A 139 -6.59 -13.92 -5.14
N LEU A 140 -7.05 -12.73 -4.76
CA LEU A 140 -8.42 -12.50 -4.26
C LEU A 140 -9.47 -12.67 -5.37
N ASP A 141 -9.08 -12.49 -6.63
CA ASP A 141 -9.91 -12.74 -7.81
C ASP A 141 -9.79 -14.17 -8.36
N SER A 142 -9.05 -15.05 -7.67
CA SER A 142 -9.05 -16.47 -8.01
C SER A 142 -10.44 -17.09 -7.79
N GLN A 143 -10.79 -18.08 -8.62
CA GLN A 143 -12.02 -18.86 -8.42
C GLN A 143 -12.08 -19.50 -7.04
N TYR A 144 -10.93 -19.89 -6.47
CA TYR A 144 -10.86 -20.46 -5.12
C TYR A 144 -11.34 -19.46 -4.06
N PHE A 145 -10.86 -18.22 -4.12
CA PHE A 145 -11.20 -17.21 -3.14
C PHE A 145 -12.66 -16.76 -3.30
N LEU A 146 -13.10 -16.50 -4.53
CA LEU A 146 -14.49 -16.12 -4.83
C LEU A 146 -15.50 -17.18 -4.38
N LYS A 147 -15.27 -18.47 -4.68
CA LYS A 147 -16.12 -19.57 -4.19
C LYS A 147 -16.12 -19.66 -2.67
N SER A 148 -15.01 -19.30 -2.01
CA SER A 148 -14.97 -19.24 -0.56
C SER A 148 -15.84 -18.09 -0.03
N CYS A 149 -15.84 -16.93 -0.68
CA CYS A 149 -16.74 -15.83 -0.35
C CYS A 149 -18.20 -16.24 -0.51
N GLU A 150 -18.56 -16.97 -1.57
CA GLU A 150 -19.94 -17.41 -1.79
C GLU A 150 -20.43 -18.45 -0.75
N LYS A 151 -19.53 -19.35 -0.34
CA LYS A 151 -19.88 -20.50 0.51
C LYS A 151 -19.96 -20.17 2.00
N HIS A 152 -19.24 -19.16 2.46
CA HIS A 152 -18.99 -18.92 3.90
C HIS A 152 -19.42 -17.52 4.32
N LYS A 153 -20.24 -17.42 5.38
CA LYS A 153 -20.64 -16.10 5.91
C LYS A 153 -19.46 -15.28 6.42
N LEU A 154 -18.53 -15.92 7.14
CA LEU A 154 -17.32 -15.30 7.68
C LEU A 154 -16.08 -16.00 7.13
N LEU A 155 -15.18 -15.22 6.52
CA LEU A 155 -13.86 -15.68 6.11
C LEU A 155 -12.81 -15.06 7.01
N LEU A 156 -12.14 -15.89 7.79
CA LEU A 156 -11.00 -15.49 8.63
C LEU A 156 -9.72 -15.60 7.81
N ILE A 157 -8.94 -14.53 7.77
CA ILE A 157 -7.76 -14.41 6.92
C ILE A 157 -6.51 -14.35 7.79
N GLN A 158 -5.56 -15.23 7.48
CA GLN A 158 -4.23 -15.29 8.08
C GLN A 158 -3.17 -15.40 6.98
N GLY A 159 -2.07 -14.66 7.12
CA GLY A 159 -0.99 -14.54 6.15
C GLY A 159 -0.95 -13.18 5.43
N PHE A 160 0.12 -12.95 4.68
CA PHE A 160 0.45 -11.64 4.12
C PHE A 160 0.21 -11.47 2.63
N ARG A 161 0.45 -12.52 1.86
CA ARG A 161 0.54 -12.43 0.40
C ARG A 161 -0.82 -12.62 -0.30
N PHE A 162 -1.86 -12.01 0.25
CA PHE A 162 -3.14 -11.83 -0.42
C PHE A 162 -3.06 -10.66 -1.38
N ARG A 163 -3.41 -10.86 -2.66
CA ARG A 163 -3.19 -9.88 -3.73
C ARG A 163 -4.45 -9.68 -4.56
N TYR A 164 -4.69 -8.42 -4.91
CA TYR A 164 -5.69 -7.99 -5.88
C TYR A 164 -5.12 -6.82 -6.68
N GLU A 165 -4.17 -7.12 -7.56
CA GLU A 165 -3.26 -6.15 -8.16
C GLU A 165 -4.00 -5.17 -9.09
N ALA A 166 -4.72 -5.72 -10.08
CA ALA A 166 -5.49 -4.93 -11.03
C ALA A 166 -6.61 -4.12 -10.36
N GLY A 167 -7.30 -4.72 -9.38
CA GLY A 167 -8.32 -4.02 -8.60
C GLY A 167 -7.75 -2.93 -7.71
N LEU A 168 -6.59 -3.15 -7.07
CA LEU A 168 -5.92 -2.12 -6.28
C LEU A 168 -5.49 -0.93 -7.16
N LEU A 169 -4.98 -1.20 -8.36
CA LEU A 169 -4.69 -0.15 -9.34
C LEU A 169 -5.95 0.63 -9.71
N LYS A 170 -7.04 -0.08 -10.06
CA LYS A 170 -8.33 0.50 -10.46
C LYS A 170 -8.96 1.36 -9.36
N HIS A 171 -8.82 0.98 -8.09
CA HIS A 171 -9.46 1.67 -6.96
C HIS A 171 -8.48 2.49 -6.10
N ALA A 172 -7.30 2.80 -6.64
CA ALA A 172 -6.19 3.38 -5.88
C ALA A 172 -6.56 4.69 -5.16
N ASP A 173 -7.31 5.60 -5.80
CA ASP A 173 -7.72 6.87 -5.17
C ASP A 173 -8.63 6.65 -3.96
N ARG A 174 -9.58 5.72 -4.05
CA ARG A 174 -10.48 5.39 -2.94
C ARG A 174 -9.75 4.70 -1.80
N VAL A 175 -8.77 3.87 -2.11
CA VAL A 175 -7.90 3.23 -1.12
C VAL A 175 -7.06 4.28 -0.40
N ARG A 176 -6.46 5.24 -1.13
CA ARG A 176 -5.74 6.37 -0.51
C ARG A 176 -6.61 7.17 0.44
N GLU A 177 -7.82 7.52 0.01
CA GLU A 177 -8.78 8.24 0.87
C GLU A 177 -9.11 7.43 2.13
N PHE A 178 -9.27 6.11 2.00
CA PHE A 178 -9.52 5.26 3.18
C PHE A 178 -8.36 5.31 4.19
N PHE A 179 -7.11 5.44 3.75
CA PHE A 179 -5.93 5.53 4.61
C PHE A 179 -5.47 6.98 4.84
N LYS A 180 -6.41 7.94 4.83
CA LYS A 180 -6.10 9.32 5.19
C LYS A 180 -5.69 9.43 6.67
N PRO A 181 -4.53 10.02 7.01
CA PRO A 181 -4.10 10.19 8.40
C PRO A 181 -5.02 11.11 9.21
N GLN A 182 -5.00 10.98 10.53
CA GLN A 182 -5.64 11.93 11.45
C GLN A 182 -5.15 13.37 11.21
N ASN A 183 -6.03 14.35 11.47
CA ASN A 183 -5.72 15.78 11.29
C ASN A 183 -4.47 16.22 12.05
N LYS A 184 -4.25 15.73 13.28
CA LYS A 184 -3.03 16.02 14.05
C LYS A 184 -1.76 15.67 13.26
N HIS A 185 -1.70 14.46 12.70
CA HIS A 185 -0.55 14.01 11.93
C HIS A 185 -0.43 14.75 10.61
N GLN A 186 -1.55 14.98 9.90
CA GLN A 186 -1.54 15.80 8.67
C GLN A 186 -0.94 17.18 8.92
N ASN A 187 -1.35 17.87 9.99
CA ASN A 187 -0.81 19.19 10.32
C ASN A 187 0.71 19.14 10.58
N ASN A 188 1.19 18.13 11.30
CA ASN A 188 2.63 17.95 11.55
C ASN A 188 3.41 17.70 10.25
N ILE A 189 2.87 16.86 9.37
CA ILE A 189 3.45 16.57 8.05
C ILE A 189 3.47 17.85 7.19
N ASP A 190 2.35 18.58 7.15
CA ASP A 190 2.20 19.78 6.33
C ASP A 190 3.15 20.88 6.77
N ASN A 191 3.30 21.08 8.08
CA ASN A 191 4.24 22.04 8.65
C ASN A 191 5.68 21.72 8.24
N LEU A 192 6.10 20.46 8.35
CA LEU A 192 7.43 20.03 7.91
C LEU A 192 7.59 20.29 6.40
N ILE A 193 6.71 19.76 5.58
CA ILE A 193 6.86 19.81 4.11
C ILE A 193 6.81 21.25 3.58
N ASN A 194 5.92 22.09 4.10
CA ASN A 194 5.82 23.48 3.67
C ASN A 194 7.11 24.26 3.99
N HIS A 195 7.73 24.00 5.14
CA HIS A 195 9.03 24.57 5.48
C HIS A 195 10.13 24.09 4.52
N LEU A 196 10.19 22.79 4.23
CA LEU A 196 11.22 22.22 3.36
C LEU A 196 11.12 22.69 1.91
N LYS A 197 9.89 22.80 1.37
CA LYS A 197 9.65 23.26 -0.01
C LYS A 197 9.98 24.74 -0.24
N GLN A 198 10.12 25.53 0.81
CA GLN A 198 10.65 26.90 0.70
C GLN A 198 12.17 26.93 0.52
N SER A 199 12.85 25.81 0.78
CA SER A 199 14.30 25.72 0.79
C SER A 199 14.88 24.99 -0.43
N CYS A 200 14.08 24.50 -1.35
CA CYS A 200 14.56 23.75 -2.51
C CYS A 200 13.55 23.75 -3.65
N GLU A 201 14.04 23.48 -4.86
CA GLU A 201 13.20 23.23 -6.03
C GLU A 201 12.79 21.76 -6.17
N ILE A 202 13.64 20.85 -5.65
CA ILE A 202 13.42 19.41 -5.66
C ILE A 202 13.68 18.86 -4.25
N LEU A 203 12.65 18.29 -3.65
CA LEU A 203 12.72 17.60 -2.38
C LEU A 203 12.73 16.07 -2.60
N VAL A 204 13.85 15.43 -2.25
CA VAL A 204 14.00 13.98 -2.36
C VAL A 204 13.84 13.33 -0.98
N GLY A 205 12.84 12.46 -0.82
CA GLY A 205 12.67 11.66 0.37
C GLY A 205 13.67 10.50 0.40
N VAL A 206 14.40 10.34 1.50
CA VAL A 206 15.38 9.26 1.72
C VAL A 206 14.89 8.38 2.86
N HIS A 207 14.48 7.16 2.54
CA HIS A 207 14.12 6.15 3.53
C HIS A 207 15.36 5.32 3.89
N ILE A 208 15.88 5.50 5.10
CA ILE A 208 16.99 4.72 5.64
C ILE A 208 16.43 3.66 6.59
N ARG A 209 16.57 2.38 6.23
CA ARG A 209 16.14 1.25 7.05
C ARG A 209 17.35 0.53 7.63
N HIS A 210 17.73 0.87 8.85
CA HIS A 210 18.91 0.35 9.56
C HIS A 210 18.59 -0.51 10.77
N GLY A 211 17.33 -0.54 11.22
CA GLY A 211 16.88 -1.36 12.34
C GLY A 211 16.99 -2.86 12.04
N ASP A 212 15.87 -3.49 11.67
CA ASP A 212 15.84 -4.95 11.44
C ASP A 212 16.65 -5.39 10.21
N TYR A 213 16.89 -4.49 9.26
CA TYR A 213 17.56 -4.80 8.00
C TYR A 213 19.02 -5.23 8.16
N ARG A 214 19.67 -4.87 9.28
CA ARG A 214 21.03 -5.34 9.60
C ARG A 214 21.14 -6.88 9.59
N HIS A 215 20.06 -7.56 9.93
CA HIS A 215 20.02 -9.04 10.00
C HIS A 215 18.96 -9.65 9.08
N HIS A 216 17.94 -8.89 8.68
CA HIS A 216 16.86 -9.38 7.82
C HIS A 216 17.38 -9.80 6.44
N GLN A 217 16.98 -10.99 5.98
CA GLN A 217 17.44 -11.59 4.71
C GLN A 217 18.97 -11.57 4.55
N GLY A 218 19.71 -11.78 5.64
CA GLY A 218 21.17 -11.77 5.63
C GLY A 218 21.78 -10.39 5.33
N GLY A 219 21.05 -9.30 5.58
CA GLY A 219 21.55 -7.95 5.34
C GLY A 219 21.46 -7.48 3.88
N LYS A 220 20.78 -8.23 3.00
CA LYS A 220 20.73 -7.95 1.55
C LYS A 220 20.27 -6.51 1.20
N ASN A 221 19.39 -5.93 2.01
CA ASN A 221 18.86 -4.58 1.79
C ASN A 221 19.42 -3.56 2.80
N PHE A 222 20.45 -3.92 3.56
CA PHE A 222 21.14 -3.02 4.47
C PHE A 222 22.23 -2.27 3.69
N PHE A 223 22.15 -0.94 3.70
CA PHE A 223 23.16 -0.07 3.09
C PHE A 223 23.71 0.85 4.15
N VAL A 224 25.02 1.06 4.20
CA VAL A 224 25.64 2.02 5.14
C VAL A 224 25.37 3.46 4.70
N ILE A 225 25.58 4.45 5.58
CA ILE A 225 25.30 5.86 5.28
C ILE A 225 26.10 6.35 4.08
N GLU A 226 27.34 5.90 3.96
CA GLU A 226 28.25 6.25 2.86
C GLU A 226 27.67 5.81 1.50
N GLN A 227 26.96 4.68 1.46
CA GLN A 227 26.26 4.21 0.27
C GLN A 227 24.99 5.02 -0.03
N TYR A 228 24.25 5.45 1.00
CA TYR A 228 23.14 6.40 0.79
C TYR A 228 23.65 7.73 0.23
N LEU A 229 24.75 8.28 0.77
CA LEU A 229 25.35 9.52 0.29
C LEU A 229 25.78 9.42 -1.18
N GLN A 230 26.37 8.29 -1.60
CA GLN A 230 26.68 8.04 -3.00
C GLN A 230 25.43 8.11 -3.89
N VAL A 231 24.34 7.45 -3.50
CA VAL A 231 23.08 7.48 -4.25
C VAL A 231 22.47 8.88 -4.24
N MET A 232 22.46 9.57 -3.10
CA MET A 232 21.94 10.94 -2.98
C MET A 232 22.68 11.90 -3.93
N LYS A 233 24.02 11.82 -4.00
CA LYS A 233 24.82 12.59 -4.95
C LYS A 233 24.45 12.28 -6.41
N LYS A 234 24.25 11.00 -6.76
CA LYS A 234 23.79 10.61 -8.10
C LYS A 234 22.42 11.21 -8.44
N VAL A 235 21.50 11.24 -7.48
CA VAL A 235 20.17 11.85 -7.67
C VAL A 235 20.28 13.36 -7.83
N ALA A 236 21.10 14.05 -7.02
CA ALA A 236 21.32 15.49 -7.18
C ALA A 236 21.86 15.83 -8.58
N ASN A 237 22.76 15.00 -9.11
CA ASN A 237 23.31 15.16 -10.46
C ASN A 237 22.30 14.95 -11.60
N LEU A 238 21.10 14.42 -11.33
CA LEU A 238 20.01 14.37 -12.32
C LEU A 238 19.37 15.75 -12.57
N PHE A 239 19.61 16.72 -11.69
CA PHE A 239 18.98 18.04 -11.72
C PHE A 239 20.02 19.16 -11.78
N PRO A 240 20.81 19.25 -12.87
CA PRO A 240 21.85 20.26 -12.99
C PRO A 240 21.26 21.67 -12.89
N GLY A 241 21.83 22.51 -12.03
CA GLY A 241 21.43 23.90 -11.83
C GLY A 241 20.18 24.10 -10.96
N ARG A 242 19.59 23.05 -10.38
CA ARG A 242 18.43 23.16 -9.48
C ARG A 242 18.82 22.88 -8.04
N GLU A 243 18.16 23.57 -7.10
CA GLU A 243 18.37 23.33 -5.68
C GLU A 243 17.69 22.02 -5.22
N VAL A 244 18.49 20.99 -4.97
CA VAL A 244 18.03 19.69 -4.44
C VAL A 244 18.25 19.64 -2.93
N ALA A 245 17.21 19.32 -2.17
CA ALA A 245 17.30 18.97 -0.75
C ALA A 245 16.80 17.55 -0.49
N PHE A 246 17.23 16.97 0.63
CA PHE A 246 16.88 15.62 1.02
C PHE A 246 16.18 15.59 2.37
N LEU A 247 15.03 14.93 2.44
CA LEU A 247 14.33 14.62 3.69
C LEU A 247 14.69 13.19 4.13
N VAL A 248 15.47 13.03 5.19
CA VAL A 248 15.88 11.72 5.71
C VAL A 248 14.92 11.23 6.79
N CYS A 249 14.29 10.09 6.52
CA CYS A 249 13.44 9.36 7.45
C CYS A 249 14.09 8.01 7.77
N SER A 250 14.34 7.74 9.05
CA SER A 250 15.13 6.60 9.50
C SER A 250 14.55 5.92 10.74
N ASP A 251 14.71 4.59 10.84
CA ASP A 251 14.41 3.82 12.06
C ASP A 251 15.61 3.68 13.01
N ALA A 252 16.72 4.37 12.72
CA ALA A 252 17.91 4.47 13.56
C ALA A 252 18.41 5.93 13.65
N LYS A 253 19.16 6.24 14.72
CA LYS A 253 19.84 7.52 14.89
C LYS A 253 21.11 7.56 14.03
N HIS A 254 21.40 8.72 13.46
CA HIS A 254 22.58 8.97 12.64
C HIS A 254 23.34 10.20 13.13
N ASP A 255 24.63 10.22 12.83
CA ASP A 255 25.44 11.43 12.98
C ASP A 255 25.15 12.39 11.82
N GLU A 256 24.55 13.53 12.14
CA GLU A 256 24.18 14.57 11.16
C GLU A 256 25.39 15.13 10.41
N ALA A 257 26.59 15.10 11.02
CA ALA A 257 27.81 15.59 10.38
C ALA A 257 28.16 14.79 9.12
N LYS A 258 27.72 13.53 9.01
CA LYS A 258 27.91 12.69 7.82
C LYS A 258 27.17 13.22 6.59
N PHE A 259 26.14 14.04 6.80
CA PHE A 259 25.33 14.60 5.71
C PHE A 259 25.78 16.01 5.29
N SER A 260 26.83 16.56 5.89
CA SER A 260 27.27 17.96 5.75
C SER A 260 27.53 18.43 4.31
N GLU A 261 27.83 17.52 3.38
CA GLU A 261 28.05 17.83 1.97
C GLU A 261 26.76 18.06 1.17
N LEU A 262 25.60 17.75 1.74
CA LEU A 262 24.29 17.83 1.08
C LEU A 262 23.31 18.62 1.94
N LYS A 263 22.34 19.26 1.29
CA LYS A 263 21.23 19.92 1.99
C LYS A 263 20.26 18.86 2.52
N VAL A 264 20.42 18.50 3.80
CA VAL A 264 19.67 17.43 4.45
C VAL A 264 18.81 17.97 5.59
N PHE A 265 17.59 17.47 5.67
CA PHE A 265 16.65 17.68 6.77
C PHE A 265 16.22 16.34 7.33
N LEU A 266 15.94 16.28 8.63
CA LEU A 266 15.42 15.08 9.27
C LEU A 266 13.89 15.10 9.32
N GLY A 267 13.29 13.92 9.26
CA GLY A 267 11.87 13.72 9.48
C GLY A 267 11.44 14.01 10.92
N ASN A 268 10.13 13.92 11.17
CA ASN A 268 9.54 14.15 12.49
C ASN A 268 9.87 13.04 13.50
N ASN A 269 10.56 11.98 13.08
CA ASN A 269 10.89 10.81 13.91
C ASN A 269 9.62 10.16 14.48
N HIS A 270 8.60 10.07 13.63
CA HIS A 270 7.33 9.45 13.95
C HIS A 270 6.90 8.56 12.78
N LEU A 271 6.68 7.27 13.07
CA LEU A 271 6.46 6.20 12.08
C LEU A 271 5.46 6.57 10.96
N LEU A 272 4.33 7.21 11.29
CA LEU A 272 3.35 7.64 10.30
C LEU A 272 3.77 8.94 9.60
N GLU A 273 4.29 9.90 10.35
CA GLU A 273 4.52 11.25 9.80
C GLU A 273 5.69 11.21 8.83
N ASP A 274 6.73 10.45 9.14
CA ASP A 274 7.85 10.21 8.24
C ASP A 274 7.38 9.54 6.93
N MET A 275 6.56 8.47 7.01
CA MET A 275 6.03 7.76 5.84
C MET A 275 5.24 8.70 4.93
N TYR A 276 4.39 9.53 5.52
CA TYR A 276 3.52 10.43 4.76
C TYR A 276 4.22 11.74 4.36
N SER A 277 5.34 12.09 4.99
CA SER A 277 6.24 13.15 4.52
C SER A 277 7.02 12.71 3.28
N LEU A 278 7.50 11.45 3.25
CA LEU A 278 8.04 10.85 2.02
C LEU A 278 7.02 10.89 0.88
N ALA A 279 5.73 10.63 1.18
CA ALA A 279 4.64 10.71 0.22
C ALA A 279 4.32 12.12 -0.29
N LYS A 280 5.00 13.16 0.21
CA LYS A 280 4.87 14.56 -0.24
C LYS A 280 6.14 15.14 -0.86
N CYS A 281 7.20 14.34 -0.94
CA CYS A 281 8.41 14.65 -1.67
C CYS A 281 8.15 14.56 -3.19
N ASP A 282 9.11 15.04 -4.00
CA ASP A 282 9.02 14.98 -5.46
C ASP A 282 9.55 13.64 -5.99
N LEU A 283 10.54 13.06 -5.29
CA LEU A 283 11.06 11.71 -5.53
C LEU A 283 11.30 11.01 -4.19
N ILE A 284 11.34 9.68 -4.18
CA ILE A 284 11.77 8.88 -3.04
C ILE A 284 12.93 7.97 -3.46
N ILE A 285 13.92 7.83 -2.59
CA ILE A 285 14.93 6.77 -2.64
C ILE A 285 14.90 5.93 -1.37
N GLY A 286 15.19 4.65 -1.48
CA GLY A 286 15.33 3.79 -0.30
C GLY A 286 15.57 2.33 -0.66
N PRO A 287 15.78 1.47 0.33
CA PRO A 287 15.96 0.05 0.10
C PRO A 287 14.63 -0.59 -0.32
N MET A 288 14.70 -1.85 -0.70
CA MET A 288 13.53 -2.68 -0.95
C MET A 288 12.66 -2.80 0.32
N SER A 289 11.62 -1.98 0.44
CA SER A 289 10.79 -1.89 1.65
C SER A 289 9.33 -1.60 1.36
N THR A 290 8.44 -2.24 2.13
CA THR A 290 6.99 -1.94 2.09
C THR A 290 6.68 -0.54 2.60
N TYR A 291 7.55 0.04 3.43
CA TYR A 291 7.38 1.39 3.99
C TYR A 291 7.47 2.48 2.92
N SER A 292 8.58 2.53 2.17
CA SER A 292 8.76 3.47 1.05
C SER A 292 7.85 3.15 -0.14
N THR A 293 7.51 1.87 -0.36
CA THR A 293 6.54 1.46 -1.38
C THR A 293 5.15 2.00 -1.07
N TRP A 294 4.71 1.96 0.20
CA TRP A 294 3.44 2.57 0.60
C TRP A 294 3.46 4.09 0.40
N ALA A 295 4.52 4.77 0.85
CA ALA A 295 4.66 6.22 0.68
C ALA A 295 4.56 6.63 -0.79
N SER A 296 5.26 5.92 -1.68
CA SER A 296 5.20 6.10 -3.13
C SER A 296 3.78 5.92 -3.69
N PHE A 297 3.10 4.83 -3.34
CA PHE A 297 1.72 4.58 -3.77
C PHE A 297 0.72 5.62 -3.26
N TYR A 298 0.86 6.03 -2.00
CA TYR A 298 -0.04 7.00 -1.37
C TYR A 298 0.14 8.39 -1.98
N GLY A 299 1.39 8.83 -2.14
CA GLY A 299 1.71 10.15 -2.68
C GLY A 299 1.66 10.25 -4.20
N LYS A 300 1.59 9.11 -4.91
CA LYS A 300 1.92 9.00 -6.34
C LYS A 300 3.35 9.52 -6.63
N VAL A 301 4.26 9.34 -5.67
CA VAL A 301 5.64 9.84 -5.74
C VAL A 301 6.55 8.76 -6.30
N PRO A 302 7.28 9.01 -7.41
CA PRO A 302 8.18 8.04 -8.00
C PRO A 302 9.27 7.58 -7.02
N LEU A 303 9.46 6.27 -6.91
CA LEU A 303 10.43 5.64 -6.00
C LEU A 303 11.56 4.97 -6.80
N TYR A 304 12.80 5.30 -6.46
CA TYR A 304 13.97 4.50 -6.81
C TYR A 304 14.33 3.55 -5.67
N ARG A 305 14.43 2.27 -6.00
CA ARG A 305 14.80 1.22 -5.05
C ARG A 305 16.29 0.92 -5.19
N ILE A 306 17.01 1.06 -4.09
CA ILE A 306 18.45 0.79 -4.03
C ILE A 306 18.63 -0.73 -3.96
N TYR A 307 19.19 -1.31 -5.03
CA TYR A 307 19.65 -2.70 -5.08
C TYR A 307 21.15 -2.79 -4.98
N ASN A 308 21.83 -1.95 -5.75
CA ASN A 308 23.26 -1.77 -5.73
C ASN A 308 23.53 -0.26 -5.77
N PRO A 309 24.14 0.32 -4.72
CA PRO A 309 24.51 1.74 -4.68
C PRO A 309 25.40 2.17 -5.84
N GLU A 310 26.15 1.23 -6.44
CA GLU A 310 27.06 1.49 -7.55
C GLU A 310 26.36 1.65 -8.91
N ASN A 311 25.11 1.19 -9.04
CA ASN A 311 24.39 1.29 -10.31
C ASN A 311 24.30 2.73 -10.81
N GLN A 312 24.32 2.89 -12.13
CA GLN A 312 23.92 4.16 -12.76
C GLN A 312 22.42 4.39 -12.52
N LEU A 313 22.06 5.67 -12.45
CA LEU A 313 20.72 6.10 -12.08
C LEU A 313 20.26 7.14 -13.09
N SER A 314 19.03 7.00 -13.56
CA SER A 314 18.30 7.96 -14.40
C SER A 314 16.88 8.14 -13.88
N LEU A 315 16.18 9.18 -14.33
CA LEU A 315 14.79 9.43 -13.96
C LEU A 315 13.86 8.27 -14.36
N ASP A 316 14.17 7.53 -15.43
CA ASP A 316 13.40 6.37 -15.85
C ASP A 316 13.40 5.22 -14.83
N ASN A 317 14.38 5.19 -13.93
CA ASN A 317 14.42 4.18 -12.87
C ASN A 317 13.44 4.47 -11.71
N PHE A 318 12.90 5.69 -11.63
CA PHE A 318 11.92 6.05 -10.63
C PHE A 318 10.53 5.65 -11.11
N LYS A 319 9.83 4.83 -10.31
CA LYS A 319 8.51 4.31 -10.66
C LYS A 319 7.60 4.32 -9.44
N VAL A 320 6.31 4.48 -9.68
CA VAL A 320 5.27 4.25 -8.67
C VAL A 320 4.75 2.82 -8.83
N TYR A 321 5.06 1.93 -7.90
CA TYR A 321 4.61 0.54 -7.96
C TYR A 321 3.25 0.34 -7.28
N VAL A 322 2.45 -0.58 -7.80
CA VAL A 322 1.31 -1.13 -7.05
C VAL A 322 1.87 -1.91 -5.84
N PRO A 323 1.45 -1.58 -4.60
CA PRO A 323 1.99 -2.24 -3.42
C PRO A 323 1.76 -3.74 -3.42
N GLY A 324 2.67 -4.49 -2.78
CA GLY A 324 2.59 -5.95 -2.70
C GLY A 324 3.22 -6.68 -3.89
N MET A 325 3.72 -5.95 -4.89
CA MET A 325 4.47 -6.45 -6.07
C MET A 325 5.98 -6.53 -5.86
N ASP A 326 6.39 -6.45 -4.60
CA ASP A 326 7.75 -6.25 -4.16
C ASP A 326 8.74 -7.31 -4.68
N TYR A 327 8.28 -8.56 -4.76
CA TYR A 327 9.06 -9.71 -5.24
C TYR A 327 9.12 -9.81 -6.78
N LYS A 328 8.32 -9.04 -7.51
CA LYS A 328 8.27 -9.05 -8.99
C LYS A 328 9.17 -7.96 -9.60
N TYR A 329 9.90 -7.20 -8.79
CA TYR A 329 10.80 -6.15 -9.29
C TYR A 329 11.88 -6.70 -10.26
N PRO A 330 12.27 -5.96 -11.32
CA PRO A 330 11.76 -4.63 -11.73
C PRO A 330 10.41 -4.68 -12.46
N ASN A 331 9.90 -5.88 -12.74
CA ASN A 331 8.71 -6.13 -13.56
C ASN A 331 7.39 -6.00 -12.78
N GLY A 332 7.37 -5.24 -11.68
CA GLY A 332 6.16 -4.97 -10.91
C GLY A 332 5.20 -4.07 -11.69
N LEU A 333 3.89 -4.23 -11.46
CA LEU A 333 2.89 -3.34 -12.05
C LEU A 333 3.10 -1.91 -11.54
N THR A 334 3.20 -0.94 -12.46
CA THR A 334 3.40 0.48 -12.14
C THR A 334 2.14 1.30 -12.39
N ILE A 335 1.99 2.39 -11.65
CA ILE A 335 1.04 3.47 -11.94
C ILE A 335 1.77 4.43 -12.89
N ASN A 336 1.15 4.80 -14.00
CA ASN A 336 1.70 5.82 -14.90
C ASN A 336 1.77 7.15 -14.14
N SER A 337 2.96 7.49 -13.65
CA SER A 337 3.30 8.81 -13.12
C SER A 337 4.25 9.45 -14.12
N SER A 338 3.84 10.55 -14.75
CA SER A 338 4.78 11.44 -15.43
C SER A 338 5.72 12.02 -14.37
N VAL A 339 7.01 11.74 -14.49
CA VAL A 339 8.09 12.38 -13.71
C VAL A 339 8.35 13.76 -14.29
#